data_AF-A0A833MAI7-F1
#
_entry.id   AF-A0A833MAI7-F1
#
_cell.length_a   1.000
_cell.length_b   1.000
_cell.length_c   1.000
_cell.angle_alpha   90.00
_cell.angle_beta   90.00
_cell.angle_gamma   90.00
#
_symmetry.space_group_name_H-M   'P 1'
#
loop_
_entity.id
_entity.type
_entity.pdbx_description
1 polymer ?
#
loop_
_entity_poly.entity_id
_entity_poly.type
_entity_poly.pdbx_seq_one_letter_code
_entity_poly.pdbx_strand_id
1 'polypeptide(L)'
;MATSPDPRLRDALEELDSYLADNIAPLLVADAIEVLLEYSPDLTAEVLRAWVATQFQARGGELPVSDLLFHALKKLQVIEELKLLPEERFAGFLVELAGRLLTVCPPGERDRLAASLRFLTETRGPRVASLDRLHRAVGEAPVPRPTSAAAPPQLSSEELQGLRRFSLLLERALPAEPTP
;
A
#
# COMPACT_ATOMS: atom_id res chain seq x y z
N MET A 1 -9.41 -14.77 -36.98
CA MET A 1 -9.28 -13.31 -37.16
C MET A 1 -8.46 -12.80 -35.99
N ALA A 2 -7.23 -12.36 -36.21
CA ALA A 2 -6.38 -11.86 -35.14
C ALA A 2 -6.87 -10.46 -34.75
N THR A 3 -7.53 -10.35 -33.61
CA THR A 3 -7.90 -9.07 -33.01
C THR A 3 -6.61 -8.31 -32.71
N SER A 4 -6.36 -7.20 -33.39
CA SER A 4 -5.26 -6.31 -33.03
C SER A 4 -5.39 -5.95 -31.55
N PRO A 5 -4.31 -5.98 -30.75
CA PRO A 5 -4.39 -5.63 -29.35
C PRO A 5 -4.83 -4.16 -29.24
N ASP A 6 -5.85 -3.89 -28.43
CA ASP A 6 -6.31 -2.53 -28.13
C ASP A 6 -5.09 -1.69 -27.72
N PRO A 7 -4.76 -0.60 -28.43
CA PRO A 7 -3.58 0.19 -28.13
C PRO A 7 -3.62 0.77 -26.72
N ARG A 8 -4.79 1.18 -26.23
CA ARG A 8 -4.93 1.73 -24.88
C ARG A 8 -4.59 0.69 -23.82
N LEU A 9 -4.99 -0.56 -24.04
CA LEU A 9 -4.66 -1.66 -23.14
C LEU A 9 -3.14 -1.91 -23.13
N ARG A 10 -2.49 -1.90 -24.29
CA ARG A 10 -1.03 -2.10 -24.36
C ARG A 10 -0.29 -1.02 -23.59
N ASP A 11 -0.62 0.23 -23.85
CA ASP A 11 0.02 1.38 -23.22
C ASP A 11 -0.20 1.34 -21.70
N ALA A 12 -1.40 1.00 -21.24
CA ALA A 12 -1.71 0.85 -19.82
C ALA A 12 -0.92 -0.27 -19.13
N LEU A 13 -0.68 -1.40 -19.81
CA LEU A 13 0.15 -2.49 -19.27
C LEU A 13 1.64 -2.09 -19.19
N GLU A 14 2.15 -1.33 -20.15
CA GLU A 14 3.52 -0.81 -20.17
C GLU A 14 3.75 0.24 -19.07
N GLU A 15 2.78 1.12 -18.84
CA GLU A 15 2.81 2.08 -17.73
C GLU A 15 2.73 1.39 -16.37
N LEU A 16 1.89 0.36 -16.24
CA LEU A 16 1.84 -0.46 -15.03
C LEU A 16 3.21 -1.10 -14.74
N ASP A 17 3.87 -1.68 -15.74
CA ASP A 17 5.22 -2.24 -15.56
C ASP A 17 6.23 -1.18 -15.13
N SER A 18 6.20 0.00 -15.78
CA SER A 18 7.04 1.15 -15.41
C SER A 18 6.80 1.61 -13.97
N TYR A 19 5.55 1.62 -13.52
CA TYR A 19 5.20 1.92 -12.14
C TYR A 19 5.72 0.85 -11.17
N LEU A 20 5.55 -0.43 -11.49
CA LEU A 20 6.07 -1.53 -10.68
C LEU A 20 7.60 -1.51 -10.60
N ALA A 21 8.28 -1.00 -11.63
CA ALA A 21 9.73 -0.78 -11.64
C ALA A 21 10.19 0.52 -10.94
N ASP A 22 9.27 1.31 -10.37
CA ASP A 22 9.54 2.61 -9.72
C ASP A 22 10.09 3.68 -10.69
N ASN A 23 9.83 3.54 -12.00
CA ASN A 23 10.24 4.52 -13.02
C ASN A 23 9.28 5.70 -13.12
N ILE A 24 8.03 5.54 -12.67
CA ILE A 24 7.01 6.59 -12.66
C ILE A 24 6.29 6.66 -11.31
N ALA A 25 5.80 7.86 -10.96
CA ALA A 25 5.09 8.10 -9.72
C ALA A 25 3.64 7.56 -9.77
N PRO A 26 2.99 7.29 -8.61
CA PRO A 26 1.60 6.82 -8.54
C PRO A 26 0.59 7.68 -9.32
N LEU A 27 0.78 9.01 -9.31
CA LEU A 27 -0.10 9.92 -10.04
C LEU A 27 -0.04 9.71 -11.56
N LEU A 28 1.12 9.33 -12.09
CA LEU A 28 1.33 9.19 -13.54
C LEU A 28 0.71 7.90 -14.09
N VAL A 29 0.52 6.87 -13.25
CA VAL A 29 -0.05 5.58 -13.68
C VAL A 29 -1.57 5.50 -13.44
N ALA A 30 -2.19 6.52 -12.82
CA ALA A 30 -3.59 6.47 -12.42
C ALA A 30 -4.53 6.23 -13.62
N ASP A 31 -4.34 6.98 -14.70
CA ASP A 31 -5.16 6.85 -15.92
C ASP A 31 -4.99 5.47 -16.57
N ALA A 32 -3.77 4.94 -16.60
CA ALA A 32 -3.50 3.57 -17.06
C ALA A 32 -4.24 2.53 -16.21
N ILE A 33 -4.25 2.68 -14.88
CA ILE A 33 -4.99 1.77 -14.02
C ILE A 33 -6.50 1.90 -14.25
N GLU A 34 -7.02 3.11 -14.49
CA GLU A 34 -8.44 3.28 -14.83
C GLU A 34 -8.82 2.51 -16.10
N VAL A 35 -7.95 2.52 -17.13
CA VAL A 35 -8.10 1.69 -18.32
C VAL A 35 -8.11 0.20 -17.95
N LEU A 36 -7.17 -0.26 -17.13
CA LEU A 36 -7.09 -1.67 -16.71
C LEU A 36 -8.34 -2.14 -15.94
N LEU A 37 -9.04 -1.24 -15.24
CA LEU A 37 -10.31 -1.56 -14.57
C LEU A 37 -11.45 -1.89 -15.55
N GLU A 38 -11.29 -1.65 -16.86
CA GLU A 38 -12.25 -2.06 -17.90
C GLU A 38 -12.03 -3.50 -18.38
N TYR A 39 -10.90 -4.12 -18.02
CA TYR A 39 -10.51 -5.45 -18.48
C TYR A 39 -10.46 -6.46 -17.34
N SER A 40 -10.27 -7.74 -17.69
CA SER A 40 -10.10 -8.80 -16.69
C SER A 40 -8.86 -8.53 -15.84
N PRO A 41 -8.94 -8.67 -14.50
CA PRO A 41 -7.79 -8.60 -13.62
C PRO A 41 -6.72 -9.68 -13.89
N ASP A 42 -7.02 -10.68 -14.72
CA ASP A 42 -6.02 -11.63 -15.23
C ASP A 42 -4.85 -10.91 -15.91
N LEU A 43 -5.12 -9.90 -16.73
CA LEU A 43 -4.07 -9.19 -17.47
C LEU A 43 -3.10 -8.48 -16.52
N THR A 44 -3.64 -7.84 -15.48
CA THR A 44 -2.83 -7.23 -14.42
C THR A 44 -2.07 -8.29 -13.62
N ALA A 45 -2.68 -9.45 -13.33
CA ALA A 45 -2.00 -10.56 -12.67
C ALA A 45 -0.81 -11.09 -13.48
N GLU A 46 -0.93 -11.15 -14.81
CA GLU A 46 0.15 -11.53 -15.73
C GLU A 46 1.34 -10.56 -15.63
N VAL A 47 1.08 -9.25 -15.62
CA VAL A 47 2.11 -8.22 -15.46
C VAL A 47 2.79 -8.33 -14.09
N LEU A 48 2.00 -8.47 -13.02
CA LEU A 48 2.54 -8.66 -11.67
C LEU A 48 3.43 -9.92 -11.60
N ARG A 49 3.02 -11.02 -12.23
CA ARG A 49 3.82 -12.25 -12.27
C ARG A 49 5.12 -12.06 -13.05
N ALA A 50 5.09 -11.37 -14.19
CA ALA A 50 6.29 -11.06 -14.96
C ALA A 50 7.27 -10.17 -14.17
N TRP A 51 6.75 -9.16 -13.48
CA TRP A 51 7.52 -8.32 -12.58
C TRP A 51 8.13 -9.13 -11.43
N VAL A 52 7.35 -9.98 -10.75
CA VAL A 52 7.84 -10.86 -9.67
C VAL A 52 8.94 -11.79 -10.16
N ALA A 53 8.80 -12.40 -11.34
CA ALA A 53 9.85 -13.24 -11.93
C ALA A 53 11.15 -12.45 -12.12
N THR A 54 11.05 -11.22 -12.63
CA THR A 54 12.22 -10.33 -12.80
C THR A 54 12.88 -9.99 -11.47
N GLN A 55 12.09 -9.63 -10.45
CA GLN A 55 12.61 -9.31 -9.11
C GLN A 55 13.24 -10.52 -8.41
N PHE A 56 12.64 -11.70 -8.57
CA PHE A 56 13.15 -12.95 -8.00
C PHE A 56 14.54 -13.26 -8.57
N GLN A 57 14.71 -13.16 -9.90
CA GLN A 57 16.00 -13.39 -10.54
C GLN A 57 17.03 -12.32 -10.15
N ALA A 58 16.65 -11.05 -10.15
CA ALA A 58 17.54 -9.94 -9.79
C ALA A 58 18.09 -10.04 -8.36
N ARG A 59 17.36 -10.71 -7.46
CA ARG A 59 17.72 -10.93 -6.04
C ARG A 59 18.22 -12.35 -5.77
N GLY A 60 18.65 -13.09 -6.79
CA GLY A 60 19.23 -14.42 -6.64
C GLY A 60 18.28 -15.49 -6.07
N GLY A 61 16.97 -15.25 -6.12
CA GLY A 61 15.96 -16.15 -5.56
C GLY A 61 15.88 -16.17 -4.03
N GLU A 62 16.45 -15.18 -3.35
CA GLU A 62 16.48 -15.13 -1.88
C GLU A 62 15.13 -14.76 -1.25
N LEU A 63 14.30 -14.01 -1.97
CA LEU A 63 13.00 -13.58 -1.47
C LEU A 63 11.87 -14.53 -1.87
N PRO A 64 10.95 -14.86 -0.93
CA PRO A 64 9.74 -15.62 -1.23
C PRO A 64 8.89 -14.96 -2.32
N VAL A 65 8.34 -15.77 -3.23
CA VAL A 65 7.44 -15.30 -4.29
C VAL A 65 6.19 -14.64 -3.68
N SER A 66 5.70 -15.19 -2.57
CA SER A 66 4.60 -14.61 -1.79
C SER A 66 4.87 -13.18 -1.32
N ASP A 67 6.08 -12.87 -0.86
CA ASP A 67 6.44 -11.51 -0.42
C ASP A 67 6.50 -10.54 -1.61
N LEU A 68 7.01 -10.99 -2.76
CA LEU A 68 7.07 -10.18 -3.97
C LEU A 68 5.67 -9.90 -4.53
N LEU A 69 4.79 -10.91 -4.59
CA LEU A 69 3.39 -10.73 -4.99
C LEU A 69 2.64 -9.78 -4.05
N PHE A 70 2.85 -9.94 -2.75
CA PHE A 70 2.30 -9.04 -1.74
C PHE A 70 2.78 -7.60 -1.93
N HIS A 71 4.07 -7.41 -2.19
CA HIS A 71 4.66 -6.10 -2.43
C HIS A 71 4.06 -5.42 -3.68
N ALA A 72 3.91 -6.16 -4.78
CA ALA A 72 3.32 -5.62 -6.00
C ALA A 72 1.86 -5.17 -5.78
N LEU A 73 1.06 -5.96 -5.05
CA LEU A 73 -0.29 -5.56 -4.68
C LEU A 73 -0.30 -4.34 -3.74
N LYS A 74 0.65 -4.27 -2.80
CA LYS A 74 0.85 -3.10 -1.93
C LYS A 74 1.11 -1.83 -2.73
N LYS A 75 1.89 -1.91 -3.82
CA LYS A 75 2.10 -0.76 -4.72
C LYS A 75 0.80 -0.29 -5.37
N LEU A 76 -0.06 -1.21 -5.79
CA LEU A 76 -1.38 -0.83 -6.33
C LEU A 76 -2.28 -0.21 -5.26
N GLN A 77 -2.20 -0.68 -4.01
CA GLN A 77 -2.96 -0.09 -2.91
C GLN A 77 -2.60 1.38 -2.66
N VAL A 78 -1.37 1.83 -2.96
CA VAL A 78 -0.99 3.25 -2.84
C VAL A 78 -1.90 4.15 -3.68
N ILE A 79 -2.39 3.66 -4.82
CA ILE A 79 -3.31 4.38 -5.71
C ILE A 79 -4.66 4.64 -5.03
N GLU A 80 -5.11 3.67 -4.23
CA GLU A 80 -6.30 3.78 -3.39
C GLU A 80 -6.08 4.75 -2.22
N GLU A 81 -4.94 4.64 -1.53
CA GLU A 81 -4.61 5.50 -0.39
C GLU A 81 -4.53 6.97 -0.80
N LEU A 82 -4.06 7.24 -2.02
CA LEU A 82 -3.99 8.57 -2.62
C LEU A 82 -5.31 9.00 -3.26
N LYS A 83 -6.35 8.16 -3.24
CA LYS A 83 -7.69 8.43 -3.82
C LYS A 83 -7.65 8.86 -5.28
N LEU A 84 -6.76 8.22 -6.05
CA LEU A 84 -6.58 8.55 -7.47
C LEU A 84 -7.64 7.91 -8.36
N LEU A 85 -8.42 6.95 -7.83
CA LEU A 85 -9.44 6.20 -8.54
C LEU A 85 -10.73 6.08 -7.70
N PRO A 86 -11.88 5.79 -8.33
CA PRO A 86 -13.13 5.51 -7.61
C PRO A 86 -12.96 4.34 -6.64
N GLU A 87 -13.19 4.58 -5.35
CA GLU A 87 -12.84 3.66 -4.26
C GLU A 87 -13.51 2.30 -4.43
N GLU A 88 -14.81 2.26 -4.73
CA GLU A 88 -15.57 1.01 -4.79
C GLU A 88 -15.12 0.12 -5.96
N ARG A 89 -14.87 0.73 -7.12
CA ARG A 89 -14.46 0.01 -8.34
C ARG A 89 -13.04 -0.55 -8.16
N PHE A 90 -12.13 0.26 -7.62
CA PHE A 90 -10.75 -0.15 -7.44
C PHE A 90 -10.59 -1.18 -6.31
N ALA A 91 -11.35 -1.03 -5.20
CA ALA A 91 -11.38 -2.00 -4.12
C ALA A 91 -11.83 -3.39 -4.59
N GLY A 92 -12.94 -3.45 -5.35
CA GLY A 92 -13.44 -4.70 -5.92
C GLY A 92 -12.41 -5.36 -6.84
N PHE A 93 -11.75 -4.57 -7.68
CA PHE A 93 -10.69 -5.03 -8.56
C PHE A 93 -9.49 -5.61 -7.78
N LEU A 94 -9.03 -4.95 -6.71
CA LEU A 94 -7.92 -5.44 -5.89
C LEU A 94 -8.26 -6.77 -5.20
N VAL A 95 -9.51 -6.96 -4.76
CA VAL A 95 -9.97 -8.23 -4.16
C VAL A 95 -9.93 -9.36 -5.19
N GLU A 96 -10.44 -9.13 -6.41
CA GLU A 96 -10.36 -10.12 -7.48
C GLU A 96 -8.92 -10.44 -7.89
N LEU A 97 -8.09 -9.41 -8.02
CA LEU A 97 -6.67 -9.55 -8.33
C LEU A 97 -5.96 -10.38 -7.26
N ALA A 98 -6.19 -10.10 -5.98
CA ALA A 98 -5.63 -10.88 -4.87
C ALA A 98 -6.00 -12.37 -4.95
N GLY A 99 -7.25 -12.67 -5.34
CA GLY A 99 -7.70 -14.04 -5.60
C GLY A 99 -6.91 -14.72 -6.73
N ARG A 100 -6.62 -14.00 -7.82
CA ARG A 100 -5.79 -14.49 -8.94
C ARG A 100 -4.34 -14.66 -8.53
N LEU A 101 -3.78 -13.76 -7.72
CA LEU A 101 -2.41 -13.89 -7.21
C LEU A 101 -2.22 -15.14 -6.34
N LEU A 102 -3.25 -15.57 -5.61
CA LEU A 102 -3.22 -16.81 -4.84
C LEU A 102 -3.16 -18.08 -5.71
N THR A 103 -3.78 -18.08 -6.90
CA THR A 103 -3.75 -19.24 -7.79
C THR A 103 -2.38 -19.42 -8.43
N VAL A 104 -1.72 -18.31 -8.79
CA VAL A 104 -0.38 -18.31 -9.39
C VAL A 104 0.75 -18.44 -8.37
N CYS A 105 0.49 -18.16 -7.10
CA CYS A 105 1.45 -18.35 -6.02
C CYS A 105 1.84 -19.83 -5.87
N PRO A 106 3.14 -20.17 -5.73
CA PRO A 106 3.60 -21.54 -5.52
C PRO A 106 2.86 -22.20 -4.34
N PRO A 107 2.45 -23.48 -4.45
CA PRO A 107 1.61 -24.14 -3.44
C PRO A 107 2.15 -24.04 -2.01
N GLY A 108 3.47 -24.13 -1.82
CA GLY A 108 4.12 -24.05 -0.50
C GLY A 108 4.11 -22.65 0.14
N GLU A 109 3.73 -21.62 -0.61
CA GLU A 109 3.72 -20.22 -0.15
C GLU A 109 2.31 -19.60 -0.11
N ARG A 110 1.29 -20.32 -0.58
CA ARG A 110 -0.09 -19.80 -0.69
C ARG A 110 -0.67 -19.37 0.65
N ASP A 111 -0.46 -20.16 1.70
CA ASP A 111 -0.98 -19.85 3.04
C ASP A 111 -0.35 -18.57 3.60
N ARG A 112 0.96 -18.38 3.34
CA ARG A 112 1.68 -17.16 3.72
C ARG A 112 1.11 -15.96 2.99
N LEU A 113 0.96 -16.05 1.67
CA LEU A 113 0.35 -14.97 0.89
C LEU A 113 -1.08 -14.67 1.37
N ALA A 114 -1.90 -15.69 1.60
CA ALA A 114 -3.27 -15.54 2.08
C ALA A 114 -3.32 -14.82 3.43
N ALA A 115 -2.41 -15.15 4.36
CA ALA A 115 -2.30 -14.46 5.64
C ALA A 115 -1.93 -12.98 5.47
N SER A 116 -0.95 -12.67 4.62
CA SER A 116 -0.55 -11.29 4.32
C SER A 116 -1.69 -10.49 3.68
N LEU A 117 -2.43 -11.09 2.75
CA LEU A 117 -3.59 -10.47 2.11
C LEU A 117 -4.75 -10.19 3.07
N ARG A 118 -4.96 -11.04 4.08
CA ARG A 118 -5.95 -10.76 5.14
C ARG A 118 -5.57 -9.54 5.97
N PHE A 119 -4.30 -9.43 6.35
CA PHE A 119 -3.79 -8.27 7.09
C PHE A 119 -3.98 -6.95 6.32
N LEU A 120 -3.87 -6.97 4.99
CA LEU A 120 -4.17 -5.81 4.14
C LEU A 120 -5.62 -5.34 4.26
N THR A 121 -6.55 -6.28 4.23
CA THR A 121 -7.98 -5.99 4.36
C THR A 121 -8.33 -5.51 5.78
N GLU A 122 -7.70 -6.09 6.81
CA GLU A 122 -7.95 -5.71 8.20
C GLU A 122 -7.39 -4.33 8.55
N THR A 123 -6.21 -3.98 8.04
CA THR A 123 -5.62 -2.62 8.21
C THR A 123 -6.36 -1.53 7.44
N ARG A 124 -7.31 -1.90 6.58
CA ARG A 124 -8.25 -1.02 5.87
C ARG A 124 -9.51 -0.70 6.67
N GLY A 125 -9.71 -1.32 7.85
CA GLY A 125 -10.82 -0.98 8.74
C GLY A 125 -10.94 0.53 9.00
N PRO A 126 -12.14 1.05 9.30
CA PRO A 126 -12.45 2.48 9.23
C PRO A 126 -11.44 3.32 10.01
N ARG A 127 -10.62 4.09 9.28
CA ARG A 127 -9.69 5.11 9.83
C ARG A 127 -10.45 6.36 10.34
N VAL A 128 -11.65 6.18 10.89
CA VAL A 128 -12.46 7.26 11.49
C VAL A 128 -12.53 7.02 13.00
N ALA A 129 -11.41 7.26 13.69
CA ALA A 129 -11.42 7.29 15.16
C ALA A 129 -10.29 8.10 15.82
N SER A 130 -9.54 8.95 15.11
CA SER A 130 -8.44 9.70 15.76
C SER A 130 -8.29 11.19 15.45
N LEU A 131 -9.17 11.80 14.64
CA LEU A 131 -9.12 13.26 14.43
C LEU A 131 -10.29 14.03 15.07
N ASP A 132 -11.44 13.39 15.32
CA ASP A 132 -12.54 14.01 16.09
C ASP A 132 -12.20 14.29 17.56
N ARG A 133 -11.11 13.71 18.08
CA ARG A 133 -10.64 13.94 19.45
C ARG A 133 -9.73 15.16 19.61
N LEU A 134 -9.26 15.77 18.51
CA LEU A 134 -8.38 16.95 18.57
C LEU A 134 -9.14 18.29 18.47
N HIS A 135 -10.40 18.29 18.00
CA HIS A 135 -11.18 19.52 17.81
C HIS A 135 -12.21 19.81 18.91
N ARG A 136 -12.36 18.95 19.94
CA ARG A 136 -13.36 19.15 21.02
C ARG A 136 -12.79 19.74 22.32
N ALA A 137 -11.48 19.98 22.41
CA ALA A 137 -10.87 20.46 23.66
C ALA A 137 -10.70 21.98 23.71
N VAL A 138 -11.72 22.77 23.38
CA VAL A 138 -11.79 24.19 23.75
C VAL A 138 -13.24 24.56 24.07
N GLY A 139 -13.57 24.71 25.35
CA GLY A 139 -14.84 25.30 25.80
C GLY A 139 -15.44 24.74 27.09
N GLU A 140 -14.90 25.20 28.23
CA GLU A 140 -15.56 25.50 29.52
C GLU A 140 -16.36 24.42 30.32
N ALA A 141 -16.09 24.37 31.64
CA ALA A 141 -16.52 23.37 32.63
C ALA A 141 -17.95 23.65 33.22
N PRO A 142 -18.59 22.80 34.07
CA PRO A 142 -18.06 22.34 35.38
C PRO A 142 -18.23 20.84 35.72
N VAL A 143 -17.43 20.43 36.70
CA VAL A 143 -17.15 19.09 37.23
C VAL A 143 -18.40 18.34 37.74
N PRO A 144 -18.46 17.01 37.51
CA PRO A 144 -18.55 16.11 38.67
C PRO A 144 -17.47 15.03 38.62
N ARG A 145 -16.90 14.70 39.78
CA ARG A 145 -15.96 13.59 39.98
C ARG A 145 -16.69 12.26 39.79
N PRO A 146 -16.11 11.34 38.99
CA PRO A 146 -16.07 9.95 39.40
C PRO A 146 -14.63 9.43 39.42
N THR A 147 -14.40 8.57 40.41
CA THR A 147 -13.15 7.90 40.72
C THR A 147 -12.77 6.91 39.62
N SER A 148 -11.66 7.13 38.93
CA SER A 148 -10.78 6.05 38.45
C SER A 148 -9.49 6.68 37.93
N ALA A 149 -8.40 6.48 38.66
CA ALA A 149 -7.07 6.89 38.24
C ALA A 149 -6.60 5.94 37.13
N ALA A 150 -6.79 6.35 35.86
CA ALA A 150 -5.98 5.86 34.76
C ALA A 150 -4.96 6.95 34.45
N ALA A 151 -3.70 6.68 34.77
CA ALA A 151 -2.58 7.55 34.39
C ALA A 151 -2.55 7.72 32.86
N PRO A 152 -2.13 8.88 32.34
CA PRO A 152 -1.83 9.01 30.92
C PRO A 152 -0.80 7.92 30.54
N PRO A 153 -0.84 7.38 29.30
CA PRO A 153 0.18 6.42 28.86
C PRO A 153 1.54 7.10 28.97
N GLN A 154 2.28 6.74 30.02
CA GLN A 154 3.64 7.20 30.21
C GLN A 154 4.48 6.39 29.24
N LEU A 155 4.89 7.05 28.16
CA LEU A 155 5.88 6.49 27.25
C LEU A 155 7.10 6.09 28.09
N SER A 156 7.53 4.85 27.94
CA SER A 156 8.71 4.34 28.62
C SER A 156 9.93 5.17 28.22
N SER A 157 10.93 5.18 29.10
CA SER A 157 12.18 5.91 28.81
C SER A 157 12.86 5.40 27.53
N GLU A 158 12.69 4.11 27.20
CA GLU A 158 13.18 3.51 25.96
C GLU A 158 12.44 4.02 24.73
N GLU A 159 11.11 4.16 24.78
CA GLU A 159 10.33 4.73 23.68
C GLU A 159 10.67 6.20 23.45
N LEU A 160 10.87 6.97 24.51
CA LEU A 160 11.33 8.35 24.43
C LEU A 160 12.75 8.46 23.84
N GLN A 161 13.62 7.50 24.16
CA GLN A 161 14.97 7.45 23.63
C GLN A 161 14.99 7.03 22.16
N GLY A 162 14.13 6.09 21.78
CA GLY A 162 13.89 5.69 20.39
C GLY A 162 13.41 6.86 19.54
N LEU A 163 12.43 7.63 20.03
CA LEU A 163 11.91 8.82 19.36
C LEU A 163 13.00 9.90 19.17
N ARG A 164 13.82 10.15 20.19
CA ARG A 164 14.95 11.10 20.07
C ARG A 164 15.96 10.64 19.03
N ARG A 165 16.29 9.35 19.01
CA ARG A 165 17.24 8.78 18.06
C ARG A 165 16.70 8.82 16.63
N PHE A 166 15.42 8.57 16.44
CA PHE A 166 14.73 8.69 15.15
C PHE A 166 14.72 10.15 14.65
N SER A 167 14.41 11.12 15.52
CA SER A 167 14.44 12.55 15.17
C SER A 167 15.82 12.99 14.68
N LEU A 168 16.89 12.56 15.35
CA LEU A 168 18.27 12.87 14.95
C LEU A 168 18.67 12.22 13.61
N LEU A 169 18.09 11.07 13.27
CA LEU A 169 18.31 10.42 11.97
C LEU A 169 17.62 11.18 10.85
N LEU A 170 16.41 11.70 11.10
CA LEU A 170 15.68 12.54 10.14
C LEU A 170 16.42 13.86 9.88
N GLU A 171 16.87 14.54 10.94
CA GLU A 171 17.65 15.79 10.83
C GLU A 171 18.96 15.61 10.04
N ARG A 172 19.55 14.42 10.08
CA ARG A 172 20.78 14.11 9.34
C ARG A 172 20.53 13.64 7.90
N ALA A 173 19.36 13.06 7.64
CA ALA A 173 18.97 12.58 6.32
C ALA A 173 18.36 13.69 5.44
N LEU A 174 17.85 14.76 6.06
CA LEU A 174 17.40 15.95 5.35
C LEU A 174 18.62 16.80 4.95
N PRO A 175 18.86 17.04 3.64
CA PRO A 175 19.93 17.93 3.22
C PRO A 175 19.68 19.34 3.74
N ALA A 176 20.72 19.96 4.32
CA ALA A 176 20.65 21.36 4.69
C ALA A 176 20.42 22.21 3.43
N GLU A 177 19.28 22.90 3.39
CA GLU A 177 18.99 23.93 2.39
C GLU A 177 20.18 24.90 2.30
N PRO A 178 20.71 25.19 1.10
CA PRO A 178 21.74 26.21 0.95
C PRO A 178 21.14 27.59 1.23
N THR A 179 21.53 28.18 2.34
CA THR A 179 21.24 29.58 2.68
C THR A 179 21.85 30.50 1.60
N PRO A 180 21.14 31.55 1.13
CA PRO A 180 21.63 32.48 0.11
C PRO A 180 22.86 33.30 0.54
#